data_AF-A0A1Y4P1E6-F1
#
_entry.id   AF-A0A1Y4P1E6-F1
#
_cell.length_a   1.000
_cell.length_b   1.000
_cell.length_c   1.000
_cell.angle_alpha   90.00
_cell.angle_beta   90.00
_cell.angle_gamma   90.00
#
_symmetry.space_group_name_H-M   'P 1'
#
loop_
_entity.id
_entity.type
_entity.pdbx_description
1 polymer ?
#
loop_
_entity_poly.entity_id
_entity_poly.type
_entity_poly.pdbx_seq_one_letter_code
_entity_poly.pdbx_strand_id
1 'polypeptide(L)'
;MDQCTHEVRAEYWRNIIKACGQRPAGQSAKKWMDENGICEQSYYHWQRKFRQQAYDQMKEKEMLPSVTEKAEVSFAEIPYSPAVGREDIPGVSEAGRTPAAVIRTSAMSIEISNQISESLLSRILREVANA
;
A
#
# COMPACT_ATOMS: atom_id res chain seq x y z
N MET A 1 31.65 -29.39 -11.37
CA MET A 1 32.10 -28.01 -11.12
C MET A 1 32.10 -27.83 -9.62
N ASP A 2 33.26 -27.47 -9.05
CA ASP A 2 33.44 -27.37 -7.61
C ASP A 2 32.52 -26.31 -7.00
N GLN A 3 32.03 -26.54 -5.78
CA GLN A 3 31.12 -25.65 -5.04
C GLN A 3 31.58 -24.19 -5.04
N CYS A 4 32.90 -23.98 -4.91
CA CYS A 4 33.56 -22.68 -4.95
C CYS A 4 33.31 -21.92 -6.27
N THR A 5 33.32 -22.61 -7.42
CA THR A 5 33.05 -21.98 -8.72
C THR A 5 31.60 -21.53 -8.86
N HIS A 6 30.66 -22.23 -8.21
CA HIS A 6 29.26 -21.85 -8.19
C HIS A 6 29.01 -20.60 -7.34
N GLU A 7 29.67 -20.48 -6.20
CA GLU A 7 29.57 -19.32 -5.31
C GLU A 7 30.12 -18.05 -5.96
N VAL A 8 31.34 -18.12 -6.52
CA VAL A 8 31.96 -16.97 -7.22
C VAL A 8 31.08 -16.50 -8.37
N ARG A 9 30.51 -17.43 -9.14
CA ARG A 9 29.60 -17.07 -10.24
C ARG A 9 28.28 -16.48 -9.73
N ALA A 10 27.75 -16.97 -8.62
CA ALA A 10 26.55 -16.42 -8.01
C ALA A 10 26.80 -14.98 -7.49
N GLU A 11 27.94 -14.73 -6.86
CA GLU A 11 28.34 -13.39 -6.42
C GLU A 11 28.45 -12.39 -7.57
N TYR A 12 29.11 -12.80 -8.66
CA TYR A 12 29.19 -12.02 -9.88
C TYR A 12 27.80 -11.60 -10.39
N TRP A 13 26.86 -12.53 -10.48
CA TRP A 13 25.51 -12.23 -10.94
C TRP A 13 24.69 -11.40 -9.96
N ARG A 14 24.89 -11.56 -8.64
CA ARG A 14 24.28 -10.66 -7.64
C ARG A 14 24.73 -9.21 -7.83
N ASN A 15 26.03 -9.01 -8.10
CA ASN A 15 26.58 -7.69 -8.36
C ASN A 15 26.00 -7.06 -9.62
N ILE A 16 25.87 -7.82 -10.72
CA ILE A 16 25.22 -7.34 -11.95
C ILE A 16 23.76 -6.92 -11.70
N ILE A 17 22.99 -7.75 -11.00
CA ILE A 17 21.58 -7.46 -10.73
C ILE A 17 21.43 -6.21 -9.86
N LYS A 18 22.30 -6.06 -8.85
CA LYS A 18 22.35 -4.85 -8.01
C LYS A 18 22.68 -3.61 -8.83
N ALA A 19 23.71 -3.68 -9.67
CA ALA A 19 24.13 -2.56 -10.53
C ALA A 19 23.03 -2.16 -11.54
N CYS A 20 22.36 -3.14 -12.16
CA CYS A 20 21.22 -2.88 -13.03
C CYS A 20 20.06 -2.20 -12.28
N GLY A 21 19.87 -2.49 -10.99
CA GLY A 21 18.91 -1.81 -10.12
C GLY A 21 19.24 -0.35 -9.83
N GLN A 22 20.52 0.04 -9.96
CA GLN A 22 21.04 1.39 -9.72
C GLN A 22 21.21 2.22 -11.00
N ARG A 23 20.68 1.73 -12.13
CA ARG A 23 20.76 2.44 -13.42
C ARG A 23 20.05 3.82 -13.36
N PRO A 24 20.52 4.82 -14.14
CA PRO A 24 19.87 6.12 -14.25
C PRO A 24 18.37 6.06 -14.52
N ALA A 25 17.63 7.01 -13.95
CA ALA A 25 16.19 7.14 -14.20
C ALA A 25 15.93 7.36 -15.70
N GLY A 26 14.99 6.60 -16.26
CA GLY A 26 14.67 6.62 -17.69
C GLY A 26 15.50 5.63 -18.54
N GLN A 27 16.53 5.00 -17.99
CA GLN A 27 17.22 3.91 -18.68
C GLN A 27 16.47 2.58 -18.49
N SER A 28 16.19 1.89 -19.61
CA SER A 28 15.61 0.54 -19.55
C SER A 28 16.66 -0.47 -19.11
N ALA A 29 16.24 -1.54 -18.43
CA ALA A 29 17.14 -2.63 -18.05
C ALA A 29 17.82 -3.26 -19.27
N LYS A 30 17.10 -3.37 -20.39
CA LYS A 30 17.62 -3.90 -21.65
C LYS A 30 18.78 -3.07 -22.19
N LYS A 31 18.62 -1.74 -22.22
CA LYS A 31 19.66 -0.83 -22.69
C LYS A 31 20.88 -0.87 -21.77
N TRP A 32 20.66 -0.92 -20.45
CA TRP A 32 21.76 -1.06 -19.48
C TRP A 32 22.53 -2.37 -19.68
N MET A 33 21.83 -3.49 -19.92
CA MET A 33 22.48 -4.77 -20.18
C MET A 33 23.34 -4.75 -21.45
N ASP A 34 22.83 -4.16 -22.53
CA ASP A 34 23.54 -4.02 -23.80
C ASP A 34 24.84 -3.20 -23.65
N GLU A 35 24.76 -2.05 -22.98
CA GLU A 35 25.92 -1.18 -22.69
C GLU A 35 26.98 -1.87 -21.81
N ASN A 36 26.57 -2.79 -20.94
CA ASN A 36 27.46 -3.51 -20.02
C ASN A 36 27.87 -4.91 -20.55
N GLY A 37 27.52 -5.25 -21.80
CA GLY A 37 27.86 -6.54 -22.41
C GLY A 37 27.22 -7.74 -21.71
N ILE A 38 26.08 -7.54 -21.05
CA ILE A 38 25.36 -8.58 -20.30
C ILE A 38 24.34 -9.26 -21.20
N CYS A 39 24.45 -10.58 -21.34
CA CYS A 39 23.46 -11.37 -22.04
C CYS A 39 22.11 -11.38 -21.31
N GLU A 40 21.06 -10.89 -21.98
CA GLU A 40 19.69 -10.76 -21.44
C GLU A 40 19.14 -12.09 -20.91
N GLN A 41 19.35 -13.20 -21.63
CA GLN A 41 18.89 -14.52 -21.20
C GLN A 41 19.54 -14.96 -19.89
N SER A 42 20.86 -14.75 -19.76
CA SER A 42 21.60 -15.09 -18.55
C SER A 42 21.15 -14.22 -17.38
N TYR A 43 20.94 -12.92 -17.62
CA TYR A 43 20.45 -12.00 -16.60
C TYR A 43 19.13 -12.46 -16.01
N TYR A 44 18.12 -12.71 -16.85
CA TYR A 44 16.80 -13.12 -16.35
C TYR A 44 16.80 -14.52 -15.76
N HIS A 45 17.64 -15.43 -16.27
CA HIS A 45 17.84 -16.74 -15.67
C HIS A 45 18.34 -16.62 -14.21
N TRP A 46 19.41 -15.87 -13.99
CA TRP A 46 19.98 -15.68 -12.66
C TRP A 46 19.07 -14.87 -11.74
N GLN A 47 18.39 -13.85 -12.26
CA GLN A 47 17.41 -13.10 -11.50
C GLN A 47 16.28 -13.99 -10.99
N ARG A 48 15.73 -14.87 -11.85
CA ARG A 48 14.71 -15.84 -11.45
C ARG A 48 15.27 -16.81 -10.40
N LYS A 49 16.49 -17.32 -10.59
CA LYS A 49 17.15 -18.24 -9.66
C LYS A 49 17.30 -17.65 -8.25
N PHE A 50 17.73 -16.39 -8.14
CA PHE A 50 17.86 -15.73 -6.84
C PHE A 50 16.51 -15.44 -6.17
N ARG A 51 15.48 -15.07 -6.96
CA ARG A 51 14.12 -14.90 -6.42
C ARG A 51 13.58 -16.22 -5.84
N GLN A 52 13.81 -17.33 -6.55
CA GLN A 52 13.40 -18.65 -6.07
C GLN A 52 14.15 -19.03 -4.80
N GLN A 53 15.48 -18.83 -4.75
CA GLN A 53 16.27 -19.10 -3.55
C GLN A 53 15.80 -18.27 -2.34
N ALA A 54 15.45 -17.01 -2.53
CA ALA A 54 14.92 -16.17 -1.46
C ALA A 54 13.56 -16.67 -0.97
N TYR A 55 12.68 -17.08 -1.90
CA TYR A 55 11.38 -17.66 -1.57
C TYR A 55 11.51 -18.97 -0.79
N ASP A 56 12.37 -19.88 -1.25
CA ASP A 56 12.59 -21.17 -0.59
C ASP A 56 13.18 -20.98 0.82
N GLN A 57 14.09 -20.03 1.00
CA GLN A 57 14.63 -19.67 2.32
C GLN A 57 13.57 -19.08 3.26
N MET A 58 12.66 -18.24 2.76
CA MET A 58 11.54 -17.74 3.57
C MET A 58 10.61 -18.88 3.99
N LYS A 59 10.28 -19.75 3.03
CA LYS A 59 9.42 -20.93 3.25
C LYS A 59 10.04 -21.91 4.26
N GLU A 60 11.35 -22.13 4.20
CA GLU A 60 12.09 -22.98 5.13
C GLU A 60 12.16 -22.36 6.53
N LYS A 61 12.36 -21.04 6.63
CA LYS A 61 12.31 -20.30 7.91
C LYS A 61 10.91 -20.31 8.55
N GLU A 62 9.86 -20.31 7.75
CA GLU A 62 8.48 -20.47 8.24
C GLU A 62 8.17 -21.91 8.69
N MET A 63 8.84 -22.92 8.11
CA MET A 63 8.67 -24.34 8.45
C MET A 63 9.53 -24.83 9.61
N LEU A 64 10.67 -24.20 9.87
CA LEU A 64 11.47 -24.48 11.06
C LEU A 64 10.78 -23.80 12.26
N PRO A 65 10.50 -24.51 13.37
CA PRO A 65 10.02 -23.86 14.58
C PRO A 65 11.13 -22.93 15.06
N SER A 66 10.96 -21.63 14.77
CA SER A 66 11.83 -20.59 15.26
C SER A 66 11.86 -20.71 16.77
N VAL A 67 13.02 -21.06 17.35
CA VAL A 67 13.30 -20.82 18.77
C VAL A 67 13.39 -19.31 18.91
N THR A 68 12.22 -18.67 18.93
CA THR A 68 12.02 -17.31 19.36
C THR A 68 11.11 -17.48 20.56
N GLU A 69 11.68 -17.15 21.72
CA GLU A 69 11.01 -17.14 23.01
C GLU A 69 9.57 -16.66 22.85
N LYS A 70 8.63 -17.42 23.43
CA LYS A 70 7.20 -17.11 23.46
C LYS A 70 6.98 -15.78 24.18
N ALA A 71 7.19 -14.66 23.51
CA ALA A 71 6.38 -13.50 23.75
C ALA A 71 5.00 -13.87 23.20
N GLU A 72 4.11 -14.33 24.08
CA GLU A 72 2.70 -14.46 23.77
C GLU A 72 2.26 -13.15 23.13
N VAL A 73 2.02 -13.17 21.82
CA VAL A 73 1.49 -12.02 21.10
C VAL A 73 0.04 -11.91 21.55
N SER A 74 -0.14 -11.16 22.64
CA SER A 74 -1.44 -10.76 23.16
C SER A 74 -1.99 -9.69 22.22
N PHE A 75 -2.95 -10.09 21.39
CA PHE A 75 -3.70 -9.14 20.58
C PHE A 75 -4.77 -8.51 21.46
N ALA A 76 -4.63 -7.22 21.74
CA ALA A 76 -5.70 -6.42 22.30
C ALA A 76 -6.57 -5.88 21.15
N GLU A 77 -7.89 -6.08 21.22
CA GLU A 77 -8.83 -5.42 20.31
C GLU A 77 -8.73 -3.91 20.54
N ILE A 78 -8.27 -3.18 19.52
CA ILE A 78 -8.31 -1.72 19.50
C ILE A 78 -9.72 -1.37 19.01
N PRO A 79 -10.58 -0.73 19.83
CA PRO A 79 -11.87 -0.28 19.37
C PRO A 79 -11.68 0.65 18.17
N TYR A 80 -12.24 0.25 17.03
CA TYR A 80 -12.21 1.04 15.80
C TYR A 80 -13.13 2.24 15.97
N SER A 81 -12.56 3.38 16.35
CA SER A 81 -13.18 4.67 16.08
C SER A 81 -12.86 5.04 14.63
N PRO A 82 -13.86 5.17 13.74
CA PRO A 82 -13.60 5.74 12.43
C PRO A 82 -13.16 7.17 12.65
N ALA A 83 -11.86 7.42 12.50
CA ALA A 83 -11.32 8.77 12.44
C ALA A 83 -11.82 9.40 11.13
N VAL A 84 -13.03 9.96 11.19
CA VAL A 84 -13.37 11.14 10.42
C VAL A 84 -12.26 12.14 10.70
N GLY A 85 -11.51 12.51 9.67
CA GLY A 85 -10.58 13.61 9.78
C GLY A 85 -11.34 14.86 10.18
N ARG A 86 -11.29 15.21 11.47
CA ARG A 86 -11.40 16.57 12.00
C ARG A 86 -11.01 16.54 13.46
N GLU A 87 -10.18 17.50 13.80
CA GLU A 87 -9.53 17.72 15.09
C GLU A 87 -10.57 17.71 16.23
N ASP A 88 -10.49 16.70 17.10
CA ASP A 88 -11.27 16.63 18.32
C ASP A 88 -10.67 17.56 19.38
N ILE A 89 -11.34 18.68 19.57
CA ILE A 89 -11.33 19.42 20.84
C ILE A 89 -12.17 18.57 21.83
N PRO A 90 -11.66 18.24 23.03
CA PRO A 90 -12.38 17.37 23.94
C PRO A 90 -13.60 18.09 24.52
N GLY A 91 -14.81 17.65 24.17
CA GLY A 91 -16.03 18.11 24.84
C GLY A 91 -17.37 17.98 24.12
N VAL A 92 -17.47 17.47 22.90
CA VAL A 92 -18.78 17.38 22.21
C VAL A 92 -19.09 15.94 21.81
N SER A 93 -19.98 15.32 22.56
CA SER A 93 -20.63 14.06 22.20
C SER A 93 -21.20 14.11 20.79
N GLU A 94 -20.76 13.22 19.89
CA GLU A 94 -21.43 12.95 18.59
C GLU A 94 -22.75 12.19 18.77
N ALA A 95 -23.53 12.54 19.79
CA ALA A 95 -24.93 12.14 19.88
C ALA A 95 -25.76 13.22 19.18
N GLY A 96 -26.17 12.98 17.92
CA GLY A 96 -27.36 13.68 17.41
C GLY A 96 -27.35 14.22 15.98
N ARG A 97 -26.48 13.77 15.07
CA ARG A 97 -26.60 14.17 13.66
C ARG A 97 -27.30 13.10 12.81
N THR A 98 -28.49 12.68 13.23
CA THR A 98 -29.43 12.03 12.31
C THR A 98 -29.99 13.10 11.37
N PRO A 99 -29.92 12.92 10.04
CA PRO A 99 -30.51 13.89 9.12
C PRO A 99 -32.03 13.86 9.29
N ALA A 100 -32.64 15.05 9.32
CA ALA A 100 -34.09 15.20 9.34
C ALA A 100 -34.70 14.85 7.98
N ALA A 101 -33.96 15.11 6.89
CA ALA A 101 -34.34 14.71 5.54
C ALA A 101 -33.11 14.44 4.68
N VAL A 102 -33.23 13.57 3.69
CA VAL A 102 -32.17 13.24 2.73
C VAL A 102 -32.72 13.26 1.31
N ILE A 103 -32.12 14.04 0.44
CA ILE A 103 -32.42 14.09 -1.00
C ILE A 103 -31.33 13.33 -1.74
N ARG A 104 -31.70 12.35 -2.57
CA ARG A 104 -30.77 11.52 -3.34
C ARG A 104 -30.98 11.66 -4.83
N THR A 105 -29.88 11.76 -5.57
CA THR A 105 -29.82 11.73 -7.04
C THR A 105 -28.80 10.68 -7.47
N SER A 106 -28.68 10.40 -8.78
CA SER A 106 -27.67 9.47 -9.31
C SER A 106 -26.23 9.93 -9.08
N ALA A 107 -26.00 11.24 -8.90
CA ALA A 107 -24.67 11.83 -8.79
C ALA A 107 -24.33 12.34 -7.37
N MET A 108 -25.32 12.61 -6.52
CA MET A 108 -25.10 13.19 -5.18
C MET A 108 -26.25 12.93 -4.19
N SER A 109 -25.94 13.08 -2.90
CA SER A 109 -26.92 13.13 -1.81
C SER A 109 -26.76 14.41 -0.98
N ILE A 110 -27.88 15.03 -0.62
CA ILE A 110 -27.95 16.21 0.23
C ILE A 110 -28.66 15.83 1.52
N GLU A 111 -27.99 16.01 2.65
CA GLU A 111 -28.52 15.75 3.98
C GLU A 111 -28.90 17.05 4.68
N ILE A 112 -30.13 17.12 5.19
CA ILE A 112 -30.69 18.28 5.87
C ILE A 112 -30.85 17.93 7.34
N SER A 113 -30.20 18.71 8.21
CA SER A 113 -30.33 18.60 9.66
C SER A 113 -31.44 19.52 10.17
N ASN A 114 -32.08 19.16 11.29
CA ASN A 114 -33.06 20.02 11.98
C ASN A 114 -32.44 21.31 12.55
N GLN A 115 -31.10 21.42 12.52
CA GLN A 115 -30.35 22.62 12.93
C GLN A 115 -30.06 23.59 11.77
N ILE A 116 -30.67 23.38 10.59
CA ILE A 116 -30.52 24.31 9.46
C ILE A 116 -31.15 25.66 9.80
N SER A 117 -30.48 26.77 9.45
CA SER A 117 -31.06 28.10 9.63
C SER A 117 -32.17 28.36 8.62
N GLU A 118 -33.20 29.10 9.04
CA GLU A 118 -34.33 29.47 8.17
C GLU A 118 -33.89 30.27 6.94
N SER A 119 -32.90 31.16 7.10
CA SER A 119 -32.35 31.96 5.99
C SER A 119 -31.60 31.11 4.96
N LEU A 120 -30.96 30.02 5.37
CA LEU A 120 -30.31 29.08 4.46
C LEU A 120 -31.33 28.19 3.77
N LEU A 121 -32.28 27.63 4.52
CA LEU A 121 -33.35 26.79 3.97
C LEU A 121 -34.18 27.56 2.93
N SER A 122 -34.57 28.80 3.23
CA SER A 122 -35.33 29.65 2.30
C SER A 122 -34.54 29.99 1.03
N ARG A 123 -33.23 30.26 1.12
CA ARG A 123 -32.38 30.47 -0.06
C ARG A 123 -32.32 29.21 -0.93
N ILE A 124 -32.12 28.04 -0.34
CA ILE A 124 -32.10 26.77 -1.07
C ILE A 124 -33.42 26.56 -1.82
N LEU A 125 -34.57 26.72 -1.14
CA LEU A 125 -35.88 26.54 -1.75
C LEU A 125 -36.18 27.58 -2.84
N ARG A 126 -35.70 28.82 -2.69
CA ARG A 126 -35.86 29.86 -3.70
C ARG A 126 -35.10 29.54 -4.98
N GLU A 127 -33.87 29.06 -4.87
CA GLU A 127 -33.08 28.69 -6.05
C GLU A 127 -33.67 27.45 -6.76
N VAL A 128 -34.25 26.50 -6.01
CA VAL A 128 -35.00 25.38 -6.60
C VAL A 128 -36.23 25.85 -7.37
N ALA A 129 -36.93 26.88 -6.90
CA ALA A 129 -38.09 27.44 -7.61
C ALA A 129 -37.72 28.20 -8.90
N ASN A 130 -36.44 28.55 -9.09
CA ASN A 130 -35.93 29.25 -10.27
C ASN A 130 -35.21 28.32 -11.26
N ALA A 131 -35.17 27.01 -10.99
CA ALA A 131 -34.59 25.97 -11.85
C ALA A 131 -35.68 25.26 -12.65
#